data_AF-A0A965USI2-F1
#
_entry.id   AF-A0A965USI2-F1
#
_cell.length_a   1.000
_cell.length_b   1.000
_cell.length_c   1.000
_cell.angle_alpha   90.00
_cell.angle_beta   90.00
_cell.angle_gamma   90.00
#
_symmetry.space_group_name_H-M   'P 1'
#
loop_
_entity.id
_entity.type
_entity.pdbx_description
1 polymer ?
#
loop_
_entity_poly.entity_id
_entity_poly.type
_entity_poly.pdbx_seq_one_letter_code
_entity_poly.pdbx_strand_id
1 'polypeptide(L)'
;PTLEWYEQLKLEANDVGVIHTGGNFGHLVAWQAQIPQQLFDMGYPDYIVTDPDLDLSALPDDTLLRMRELWYDLPEKTYMYEQEEGDPFNGVKFSVKDKIGLGIRTDDVPTDALFFQQAELRYKNQPYFHDLQLAPVDTTFAFYHHQRYQRVVIGGARMVAPYECRHLPYYLTAEDLNADWEFRQYLDKANHASTAKKIADGLKIF
;
A
#
# COMPACT_ATOMS: atom_id res chain seq x y z
N PRO A 1 15.53 15.98 11.80
CA PRO A 1 14.71 14.95 12.49
C PRO A 1 14.69 13.60 11.77
N THR A 2 14.04 13.49 10.60
CA THR A 2 13.83 12.18 9.92
C THR A 2 15.12 11.54 9.41
N LEU A 3 16.00 12.31 8.74
CA LEU A 3 17.29 11.78 8.26
C LEU A 3 18.22 11.41 9.40
N GLU A 4 18.26 12.21 10.47
CA GLU A 4 19.05 11.92 11.67
C GLU A 4 18.59 10.64 12.36
N TRP A 5 17.27 10.41 12.41
CA TRP A 5 16.71 9.18 12.95
C TRP A 5 17.12 7.94 12.14
N TYR A 6 17.09 8.00 10.80
CA TYR A 6 17.58 6.89 9.98
C TYR A 6 19.08 6.62 10.16
N GLU A 7 19.90 7.66 10.32
CA GLU A 7 21.33 7.50 10.63
C GLU A 7 21.55 6.84 12.00
N GLN A 8 20.76 7.21 13.01
CA GLN A 8 20.79 6.54 14.32
C GLN A 8 20.37 5.09 14.24
N LEU A 9 19.30 4.80 13.49
CA LEU A 9 18.79 3.44 13.32
C LEU A 9 19.85 2.50 12.74
N LYS A 10 20.64 2.99 11.79
CA LYS A 10 21.78 2.25 11.21
C LYS A 10 22.88 1.91 12.23
N LEU A 11 23.03 2.72 13.28
CA LEU A 11 24.01 2.50 14.34
C LEU A 11 23.50 1.55 15.43
N GLU A 12 22.19 1.53 15.67
CA GLU A 12 21.57 0.82 16.79
C GLU A 12 20.97 -0.53 16.40
N ALA A 13 20.50 -0.69 15.15
CA ALA A 13 19.83 -1.89 14.65
C ALA A 13 20.71 -2.61 13.62
N ASN A 14 21.13 -3.84 13.94
CA ASN A 14 21.97 -4.67 13.06
C ASN A 14 21.20 -5.31 11.90
N ASP A 15 19.87 -5.21 11.90
CA ASP A 15 18.95 -5.83 10.94
C ASP A 15 18.27 -4.82 10.00
N VAL A 16 18.62 -3.52 10.10
CA VAL A 16 18.06 -2.48 9.23
C VAL A 16 19.11 -1.89 8.30
N GLY A 17 18.82 -1.91 6.99
CA GLY A 17 19.60 -1.24 5.97
C GLY A 17 18.96 0.08 5.53
N VAL A 18 19.71 1.18 5.59
CA VAL A 18 19.29 2.48 5.07
C VAL A 18 19.99 2.76 3.74
N ILE A 19 19.21 3.02 2.68
CA ILE A 19 19.72 3.25 1.33
C ILE A 19 19.41 4.70 0.91
N HIS A 20 20.45 5.49 0.65
CA HIS A 20 20.31 6.84 0.13
C HIS A 20 20.39 6.82 -1.39
N THR A 21 19.26 7.10 -2.05
CA THR A 21 19.15 7.00 -3.51
C THR A 21 19.67 8.23 -4.27
N GLY A 22 19.97 9.33 -3.56
CA GLY A 22 20.53 10.56 -4.15
C GLY A 22 19.54 11.40 -4.96
N GLY A 23 18.25 11.04 -4.97
CA GLY A 23 17.20 11.75 -5.71
C GLY A 23 15.78 11.34 -5.28
N ASN A 24 14.77 12.07 -5.76
CA ASN A 24 13.37 11.73 -5.52
C ASN A 24 12.85 10.83 -6.65
N PHE A 25 12.55 9.58 -6.30
CA PHE A 25 12.02 8.56 -7.22
C PHE A 25 10.54 8.26 -6.96
N GLY A 26 9.91 8.98 -6.04
CA GLY A 26 8.52 8.79 -5.64
C GLY A 26 8.22 7.35 -5.18
N HIS A 27 6.98 6.92 -5.39
CA HIS A 27 6.50 5.58 -5.05
C HIS A 27 7.20 4.44 -5.84
N LEU A 28 7.96 4.76 -6.89
CA LEU A 28 8.67 3.78 -7.71
C LEU A 28 10.07 3.44 -7.17
N VAL A 29 10.50 4.08 -6.08
CA VAL A 29 11.89 4.06 -5.59
C VAL A 29 12.45 2.65 -5.40
N ALA A 30 11.68 1.71 -4.84
CA ALA A 30 12.16 0.35 -4.59
C ALA A 30 12.60 -0.36 -5.88
N TRP A 31 11.83 -0.20 -6.95
CA TRP A 31 12.11 -0.83 -8.24
C TRP A 31 13.16 -0.08 -9.05
N GLN A 32 13.14 1.26 -9.02
CA GLN A 32 14.15 2.06 -9.72
C GLN A 32 15.54 1.93 -9.09
N ALA A 33 15.62 1.73 -7.77
CA ALA A 33 16.86 1.39 -7.07
C ALA A 33 17.22 -0.11 -7.16
N GLN A 34 16.44 -0.93 -7.89
CA GLN A 34 16.66 -2.36 -8.08
C GLN A 34 16.73 -3.17 -6.76
N ILE A 35 16.06 -2.71 -5.69
CA ILE A 35 16.08 -3.39 -4.39
C ILE A 35 15.57 -4.83 -4.49
N PRO A 36 14.47 -5.14 -5.20
CA PRO A 36 14.03 -6.52 -5.38
C PRO A 36 15.06 -7.44 -6.07
N GLN A 37 15.89 -6.89 -6.97
CA GLN A 37 16.96 -7.68 -7.61
C GLN A 37 18.09 -7.96 -6.62
N GLN A 38 18.50 -6.96 -5.84
CA GLN A 38 19.53 -7.13 -4.82
C GLN A 38 19.12 -8.18 -3.77
N LEU A 39 17.87 -8.14 -3.30
CA LEU A 39 17.33 -9.16 -2.38
C LEU A 39 17.35 -10.56 -3.00
N PHE A 40 16.94 -10.67 -4.27
CA PHE A 40 16.95 -11.94 -4.99
C PHE A 40 18.36 -12.51 -5.16
N ASP A 41 19.34 -11.67 -5.50
CA ASP A 41 20.74 -12.06 -5.64
C ASP A 41 21.34 -12.53 -4.30
N MET A 42 20.80 -12.03 -3.17
CA MET A 42 21.11 -12.49 -1.81
C MET A 42 20.36 -13.77 -1.40
N GLY A 43 19.51 -14.33 -2.27
CA GLY A 43 18.73 -15.53 -2.00
C GLY A 43 17.37 -15.28 -1.34
N TYR A 44 16.88 -14.03 -1.33
CA TYR A 44 15.58 -13.65 -0.79
C TYR A 44 14.62 -13.26 -1.93
N PRO A 45 13.89 -14.23 -2.52
CA PRO A 45 12.96 -13.95 -3.62
C PRO A 45 11.66 -13.27 -3.16
N ASP A 46 11.33 -13.38 -1.88
CA ASP A 46 10.11 -12.87 -1.27
C ASP A 46 10.38 -11.51 -0.64
N TYR A 47 9.53 -10.53 -0.91
CA TYR A 47 9.68 -9.18 -0.34
C TYR A 47 8.34 -8.47 -0.15
N ILE A 48 8.34 -7.48 0.73
CA ILE A 48 7.21 -6.57 0.98
C ILE A 48 7.61 -5.18 0.50
N VAL A 49 6.68 -4.48 -0.14
CA VAL A 49 6.74 -3.02 -0.32
C VAL A 49 5.54 -2.41 0.38
N THR A 50 5.77 -1.34 1.14
CA THR A 50 4.74 -0.66 1.92
C THR A 50 4.89 0.84 1.84
N ASP A 51 3.76 1.53 1.95
CA ASP A 51 3.68 2.95 2.22
C ASP A 51 3.98 3.23 3.71
N PRO A 52 4.51 4.41 4.06
CA PRO A 52 4.87 4.76 5.44
C PRO A 52 3.67 5.17 6.31
N ASP A 53 2.50 5.37 5.73
CA ASP A 53 1.31 5.94 6.38
C ASP A 53 0.22 4.89 6.68
N LEU A 54 0.65 3.68 7.03
CA LEU A 54 -0.23 2.58 7.42
C LEU A 54 -0.11 2.29 8.92
N ASP A 55 -1.25 2.16 9.59
CA ASP A 55 -1.31 1.58 10.94
C ASP A 55 -1.41 0.06 10.82
N LEU A 56 -0.33 -0.60 11.26
CA LEU A 56 -0.16 -2.05 11.25
C LEU A 56 -0.32 -2.65 12.66
N SER A 57 -0.60 -1.83 13.68
CA SER A 57 -0.54 -2.23 15.10
C SER A 57 -1.55 -3.32 15.50
N ALA A 58 -2.64 -3.44 14.76
CA ALA A 58 -3.70 -4.41 15.00
C ALA A 58 -3.54 -5.70 14.18
N LEU A 59 -2.49 -5.82 13.36
CA LEU A 59 -2.29 -7.00 12.53
C LEU A 59 -1.86 -8.20 13.38
N PRO A 60 -2.32 -9.42 13.05
CA PRO A 60 -1.78 -10.64 13.63
C PRO A 60 -0.27 -10.80 13.40
N ASP A 61 0.44 -11.38 14.37
CA ASP A 61 1.89 -11.62 14.29
C ASP A 61 2.29 -12.54 13.12
N ASP A 62 1.37 -13.38 12.63
CA ASP A 62 1.57 -14.31 11.52
C ASP A 62 1.27 -13.70 10.14
N THR A 63 0.96 -12.40 10.06
CA THR A 63 0.55 -11.72 8.81
C THR A 63 1.46 -12.02 7.63
N LEU A 64 2.79 -11.86 7.79
CA LEU A 64 3.74 -12.10 6.71
C LEU A 64 3.78 -13.57 6.27
N LEU A 65 3.67 -14.49 7.24
CA LEU A 65 3.61 -15.93 6.95
C LEU A 65 2.33 -16.24 6.17
N ARG A 66 1.19 -15.69 6.59
CA ARG A 66 -0.09 -15.91 5.92
C ARG A 66 -0.11 -15.36 4.49
N MET A 67 0.44 -14.16 4.27
CA MET A 67 0.59 -13.59 2.92
C MET A 67 1.39 -14.52 2.01
N ARG A 68 2.50 -15.06 2.52
CA ARG A 68 3.38 -15.97 1.80
C ARG A 68 2.68 -17.30 1.51
N GLU A 69 2.01 -17.90 2.48
CA GLU A 69 1.20 -19.13 2.31
C GLU A 69 0.15 -18.95 1.22
N LEU A 70 -0.65 -17.88 1.29
CA LEU A 70 -1.65 -17.57 0.27
C LEU A 70 -1.02 -17.41 -1.11
N TRP A 71 0.14 -16.73 -1.19
CA TRP A 71 0.83 -16.58 -2.46
C TRP A 71 1.41 -17.89 -2.99
N TYR A 72 1.88 -18.84 -2.17
CA TYR A 72 2.43 -20.12 -2.67
C TYR A 72 1.35 -21.17 -2.92
N ASP A 73 0.41 -21.35 -1.98
CA ASP A 73 -0.48 -22.50 -1.92
C ASP A 73 -1.72 -22.36 -2.80
N LEU A 74 -2.19 -21.12 -3.02
CA LEU A 74 -3.37 -20.92 -3.86
C LEU A 74 -3.04 -21.14 -5.35
N PRO A 75 -3.94 -21.72 -6.15
CA PRO A 75 -3.72 -21.80 -7.58
C PRO A 75 -3.78 -20.41 -8.21
N GLU A 76 -3.14 -20.25 -9.37
CA GLU A 76 -3.24 -19.01 -10.12
C GLU A 76 -4.69 -18.77 -10.57
N LYS A 77 -5.18 -17.57 -10.30
CA LYS A 77 -6.48 -17.08 -10.76
C LYS A 77 -6.30 -15.69 -11.35
N THR A 78 -6.75 -15.53 -12.58
CA THR A 78 -6.90 -14.23 -13.21
C THR A 78 -8.31 -13.70 -12.97
N TYR A 79 -8.42 -12.41 -12.69
CA TYR A 79 -9.69 -11.71 -12.51
C TYR A 79 -9.68 -10.41 -13.30
N MET A 80 -10.84 -10.05 -13.85
CA MET A 80 -11.08 -8.74 -14.44
C MET A 80 -11.90 -7.96 -13.43
N TYR A 81 -11.30 -6.96 -12.79
CA TYR A 81 -12.05 -5.99 -12.03
C TYR A 81 -12.72 -5.04 -13.03
N GLU A 82 -14.04 -5.16 -13.13
CA GLU A 82 -14.88 -4.35 -14.00
C GLU A 82 -15.47 -3.18 -13.19
N GLN A 83 -15.68 -2.07 -13.87
CA GLN A 83 -16.18 -0.83 -13.28
C GLN A 83 -17.66 -0.91 -12.89
N GLU A 84 -18.06 -0.04 -11.98
CA GLU A 84 -19.44 0.45 -11.93
C GLU A 84 -19.64 1.55 -12.98
N GLU A 85 -20.85 1.67 -13.52
CA GLU A 85 -21.17 2.67 -14.55
C GLU A 85 -20.86 4.09 -14.06
N GLY A 86 -19.99 4.81 -14.78
CA GLY A 86 -19.60 6.20 -14.47
C GLY A 86 -18.24 6.38 -13.76
N ASP A 87 -17.52 5.31 -13.47
CA ASP A 87 -16.12 5.37 -13.00
C ASP A 87 -15.16 5.75 -14.15
N PRO A 88 -14.19 6.67 -13.98
CA PRO A 88 -13.16 6.96 -14.98
C PRO A 88 -12.03 5.91 -15.06
N PHE A 89 -11.89 4.99 -14.10
CA PHE A 89 -10.87 3.95 -14.08
C PHE A 89 -11.24 2.79 -14.99
N ASN A 90 -10.51 2.53 -16.07
CA ASN A 90 -10.89 1.56 -17.13
C ASN A 90 -10.99 0.06 -16.75
N GLY A 91 -11.01 -0.28 -15.46
CA GLY A 91 -10.92 -1.63 -14.95
C GLY A 91 -9.50 -2.17 -15.05
N VAL A 92 -9.24 -3.30 -14.38
CA VAL A 92 -7.92 -3.91 -14.39
C VAL A 92 -8.01 -5.43 -14.40
N LYS A 93 -7.30 -6.04 -15.36
CA LYS A 93 -7.05 -7.47 -15.37
C LYS A 93 -5.81 -7.76 -14.54
N PHE A 94 -5.94 -8.62 -13.53
CA PHE A 94 -4.81 -9.03 -12.69
C PHE A 94 -4.85 -10.51 -12.37
N SER A 95 -3.71 -11.03 -11.92
CA SER A 95 -3.58 -12.36 -11.31
C SER A 95 -3.44 -12.21 -9.80
N VAL A 96 -4.02 -13.14 -9.03
CA VAL A 96 -3.79 -13.23 -7.57
C VAL A 96 -2.31 -13.47 -7.24
N LYS A 97 -1.51 -13.98 -8.20
CA LYS A 97 -0.06 -14.16 -8.05
C LYS A 97 0.75 -12.91 -8.39
N ASP A 98 0.13 -11.82 -8.86
CA ASP A 98 0.86 -10.57 -9.10
C ASP A 98 1.38 -9.98 -7.79
N LYS A 99 0.54 -9.99 -6.75
CA LYS A 99 0.86 -9.66 -5.35
C LYS A 99 -0.31 -10.00 -4.42
N ILE A 100 -0.01 -10.18 -3.14
CA ILE A 100 -1.01 -10.25 -2.07
C ILE A 100 -0.85 -9.02 -1.20
N GLY A 101 -1.88 -8.18 -1.10
CA GLY A 101 -1.88 -7.00 -0.23
C GLY A 101 -2.70 -7.20 1.02
N LEU A 102 -2.50 -6.36 2.04
CA LEU A 102 -3.44 -6.30 3.16
C LEU A 102 -4.80 -5.78 2.70
N GLY A 103 -5.85 -6.14 3.43
CA GLY A 103 -7.10 -5.41 3.35
C GLY A 103 -6.92 -4.00 3.94
N ILE A 104 -7.76 -3.06 3.50
CA ILE A 104 -7.89 -1.75 4.17
C ILE A 104 -9.15 -1.81 5.02
N ARG A 105 -9.00 -1.49 6.30
CA ARG A 105 -10.10 -1.38 7.24
C ARG A 105 -10.88 -0.10 6.96
N THR A 106 -12.21 -0.19 6.91
CA THR A 106 -13.08 0.95 6.55
C THR A 106 -14.32 1.08 7.44
N ASP A 107 -14.57 0.13 8.35
CA ASP A 107 -15.73 0.10 9.23
C ASP A 107 -15.67 1.15 10.35
N ASP A 108 -14.48 1.66 10.65
CA ASP A 108 -14.21 2.63 11.71
C ASP A 108 -13.68 3.98 11.20
N VAL A 109 -13.77 4.24 9.89
CA VAL A 109 -13.40 5.53 9.29
C VAL A 109 -14.40 6.61 9.72
N PRO A 110 -13.94 7.79 10.22
CA PRO A 110 -14.82 8.88 10.58
C PRO A 110 -15.68 9.36 9.40
N THR A 111 -16.95 9.68 9.64
CA THR A 111 -17.89 10.10 8.59
C THR A 111 -17.53 11.43 7.92
N ASP A 112 -16.77 12.28 8.62
CA ASP A 112 -16.28 13.57 8.18
C ASP A 112 -14.78 13.56 7.81
N ALA A 113 -14.22 12.36 7.59
CA ALA A 113 -12.85 12.19 7.13
C ALA A 113 -12.61 12.92 5.80
N LEU A 114 -11.50 13.66 5.73
CA LEU A 114 -11.21 14.56 4.62
C LEU A 114 -10.65 13.84 3.39
N PHE A 115 -9.89 12.76 3.60
CA PHE A 115 -9.11 12.12 2.53
C PHE A 115 -9.54 10.69 2.20
N PHE A 116 -10.62 10.20 2.83
CA PHE A 116 -11.12 8.85 2.58
C PHE A 116 -11.54 8.64 1.12
N GLN A 117 -11.00 7.60 0.50
CA GLN A 117 -11.36 7.21 -0.85
C GLN A 117 -12.55 6.26 -0.83
N GLN A 118 -13.71 6.75 -1.27
CA GLN A 118 -14.96 5.96 -1.35
C GLN A 118 -14.82 4.72 -2.23
N ALA A 119 -13.85 4.70 -3.15
CA ALA A 119 -13.53 3.53 -3.97
C ALA A 119 -13.21 2.28 -3.12
N GLU A 120 -12.68 2.44 -1.90
CA GLU A 120 -12.39 1.33 -1.00
C GLU A 120 -13.65 0.54 -0.59
N LEU A 121 -14.81 1.21 -0.48
CA LEU A 121 -16.07 0.54 -0.20
C LEU A 121 -16.50 -0.40 -1.34
N ARG A 122 -16.15 -0.04 -2.59
CA ARG A 122 -16.45 -0.87 -3.77
C ARG A 122 -15.56 -2.11 -3.83
N TYR A 123 -14.32 -1.99 -3.36
CA TYR A 123 -13.42 -3.12 -3.21
C TYR A 123 -13.96 -4.16 -2.22
N LYS A 124 -14.63 -3.73 -1.14
CA LYS A 124 -15.29 -4.62 -0.17
C LYS A 124 -16.44 -5.44 -0.77
N ASN A 125 -17.03 -5.00 -1.87
CA ASN A 125 -18.10 -5.71 -2.57
C ASN A 125 -17.60 -6.73 -3.59
N GLN A 126 -16.28 -6.81 -3.81
CA GLN A 126 -15.71 -7.72 -4.79
C GLN A 126 -15.77 -9.18 -4.32
N PRO A 127 -15.91 -10.14 -5.26
CA PRO A 127 -15.99 -11.55 -4.94
C PRO A 127 -14.74 -12.04 -4.23
N TYR A 128 -14.92 -13.08 -3.44
CA TYR A 128 -13.81 -13.78 -2.80
C TYR A 128 -13.25 -14.88 -3.70
N PHE A 129 -11.98 -15.19 -3.48
CA PHE A 129 -11.31 -16.38 -3.96
C PHE A 129 -10.53 -16.98 -2.81
N HIS A 130 -11.08 -18.04 -2.21
CA HIS A 130 -10.63 -18.53 -0.90
C HIS A 130 -10.63 -17.38 0.12
N ASP A 131 -9.52 -17.17 0.82
CA ASP A 131 -9.37 -16.14 1.86
C ASP A 131 -8.86 -14.80 1.31
N LEU A 132 -9.02 -14.58 0.01
CA LEU A 132 -8.65 -13.34 -0.67
C LEU A 132 -9.88 -12.66 -1.25
N GLN A 133 -9.94 -11.35 -1.11
CA GLN A 133 -10.85 -10.50 -1.86
C GLN A 133 -10.23 -10.13 -3.20
N LEU A 134 -10.96 -10.35 -4.30
CA LEU A 134 -10.54 -10.04 -5.66
C LEU A 134 -10.68 -8.53 -5.95
N ALA A 135 -10.00 -7.72 -5.15
CA ALA A 135 -9.88 -6.29 -5.35
C ALA A 135 -8.40 -5.94 -5.57
N PRO A 136 -8.10 -5.09 -6.56
CA PRO A 136 -6.72 -4.74 -6.84
C PRO A 136 -6.09 -3.95 -5.68
N VAL A 137 -4.81 -4.20 -5.49
CA VAL A 137 -3.93 -3.52 -4.55
C VAL A 137 -3.08 -2.54 -5.34
N ASP A 138 -2.94 -1.32 -4.86
CA ASP A 138 -1.90 -0.40 -5.33
C ASP A 138 -0.57 -0.66 -4.57
N THR A 139 0.23 0.35 -4.23
CA THR A 139 1.49 0.17 -3.46
C THR A 139 1.30 0.01 -1.95
N THR A 140 0.07 -0.15 -1.47
CA THR A 140 -0.26 -0.40 -0.06
C THR A 140 0.22 -1.79 0.37
N PHE A 141 0.97 -1.88 1.49
CA PHE A 141 1.60 -3.09 2.06
C PHE A 141 1.29 -4.41 1.33
N ALA A 142 2.21 -4.83 0.46
CA ALA A 142 1.98 -5.99 -0.41
C ALA A 142 3.20 -6.91 -0.50
N PHE A 143 2.91 -8.21 -0.50
CA PHE A 143 3.83 -9.31 -0.73
C PHE A 143 4.02 -9.55 -2.22
N TYR A 144 5.29 -9.67 -2.60
CA TYR A 144 5.76 -9.92 -3.95
C TYR A 144 6.73 -11.10 -3.96
N HIS A 145 6.70 -11.85 -5.06
CA HIS A 145 7.74 -12.81 -5.40
C HIS A 145 8.53 -12.33 -6.62
N HIS A 146 9.84 -12.22 -6.50
CA HIS A 146 10.74 -11.62 -7.49
C HIS A 146 10.56 -12.18 -8.91
N GLN A 147 10.42 -13.50 -9.05
CA GLN A 147 10.30 -14.14 -10.38
C GLN A 147 8.97 -13.85 -11.08
N ARG A 148 7.94 -13.43 -10.34
CA ARG A 148 6.61 -13.17 -10.93
C ARG A 148 6.41 -11.70 -11.23
N TYR A 149 7.00 -10.81 -10.42
CA TYR A 149 6.73 -9.38 -10.50
C TYR A 149 7.95 -8.52 -10.16
N GLN A 150 8.36 -7.69 -11.12
CA GLN A 150 9.51 -6.76 -11.00
C GLN A 150 9.11 -5.29 -11.26
N ARG A 151 7.82 -4.94 -11.26
CA ARG A 151 7.32 -3.61 -11.64
C ARG A 151 6.18 -3.14 -10.72
N VAL A 152 5.86 -1.86 -10.78
CA VAL A 152 4.68 -1.29 -10.11
C VAL A 152 3.46 -1.46 -11.00
N VAL A 153 2.40 -2.04 -10.43
CA VAL A 153 1.10 -2.17 -11.07
C VAL A 153 0.00 -2.08 -10.01
N ILE A 154 -1.17 -1.62 -10.42
CA ILE A 154 -2.41 -1.87 -9.70
C ILE A 154 -2.87 -3.30 -10.03
N GLY A 155 -3.02 -4.17 -9.03
CA GLY A 155 -3.35 -5.58 -9.28
C GLY A 155 -3.23 -6.46 -8.04
N GLY A 156 -3.16 -7.77 -8.23
CA GLY A 156 -3.14 -8.71 -7.11
C GLY A 156 -4.47 -8.80 -6.37
N ALA A 157 -4.45 -9.41 -5.18
CA ALA A 157 -5.64 -9.58 -4.35
C ALA A 157 -5.37 -9.15 -2.91
N ARG A 158 -6.43 -8.80 -2.19
CA ARG A 158 -6.36 -8.34 -0.81
C ARG A 158 -6.66 -9.47 0.16
N MET A 159 -5.91 -9.53 1.24
CA MET A 159 -6.34 -10.28 2.42
C MET A 159 -7.59 -9.64 3.02
N VAL A 160 -8.24 -10.40 3.89
CA VAL A 160 -9.47 -10.03 4.57
C VAL A 160 -9.23 -10.07 6.07
N ALA A 161 -10.20 -9.62 6.87
CA ALA A 161 -10.13 -9.71 8.33
C ALA A 161 -9.65 -11.11 8.79
N PRO A 162 -8.69 -11.21 9.73
CA PRO A 162 -8.12 -10.12 10.56
C PRO A 162 -6.93 -9.37 9.95
N TYR A 163 -6.56 -9.61 8.69
CA TYR A 163 -5.35 -9.06 8.06
C TYR A 163 -5.63 -7.75 7.31
N GLU A 164 -6.07 -6.75 8.08
CA GLU A 164 -6.46 -5.44 7.56
C GLU A 164 -5.69 -4.33 8.28
N CYS A 165 -5.13 -3.40 7.51
CA CYS A 165 -4.46 -2.21 8.03
C CYS A 165 -5.39 -1.00 7.97
N ARG A 166 -5.07 0.05 8.74
CA ARG A 166 -5.67 1.38 8.51
C ARG A 166 -4.75 2.22 7.67
N HIS A 167 -5.31 2.91 6.68
CA HIS A 167 -4.59 3.93 5.92
C HIS A 167 -4.73 5.28 6.63
N LEU A 168 -3.67 5.77 7.28
CA LEU A 168 -3.75 6.87 8.26
C LEU A 168 -4.43 8.14 7.71
N PRO A 169 -4.11 8.64 6.50
CA PRO A 169 -4.84 9.76 5.91
C PRO A 169 -6.36 9.61 5.85
N TYR A 170 -6.90 8.40 5.75
CA TYR A 170 -8.35 8.17 5.69
C TYR A 170 -9.06 8.46 7.01
N TYR A 171 -8.33 8.62 8.11
CA TYR A 171 -8.88 8.87 9.43
C TYR A 171 -8.77 10.33 9.86
N LEU A 172 -8.15 11.19 9.03
CA LEU A 172 -7.98 12.60 9.37
C LEU A 172 -9.27 13.38 9.16
N THR A 173 -9.82 13.90 10.25
CA THR A 173 -10.85 14.94 10.24
C THR A 173 -10.24 16.34 10.12
N ALA A 174 -11.09 17.37 10.03
CA ALA A 174 -10.61 18.75 10.09
C ALA A 174 -9.96 19.10 11.44
N GLU A 175 -10.42 18.49 12.53
CA GLU A 175 -9.81 18.67 13.86
C GLU A 175 -8.41 18.06 13.89
N ASP A 176 -8.28 16.80 13.44
CA ASP A 176 -7.00 16.09 13.41
C ASP A 176 -5.98 16.82 12.53
N LEU A 177 -6.40 17.26 11.33
CA LEU A 177 -5.54 17.98 10.41
C LEU A 177 -5.02 19.30 11.02
N ASN A 178 -5.87 20.02 11.75
CA ASN A 178 -5.45 21.27 12.41
C ASN A 178 -4.46 21.00 13.55
N ALA A 179 -4.61 19.88 14.27
CA ALA A 179 -3.69 19.45 15.32
C ALA A 179 -2.36 18.93 14.76
N ASP A 180 -2.37 18.27 13.60
CA ASP A 180 -1.19 17.68 12.98
C ASP A 180 -0.42 18.72 12.15
N TRP A 181 0.61 19.31 12.76
CA TRP A 181 1.48 20.25 12.06
C TRP A 181 2.37 19.59 11.01
N GLU A 182 2.75 18.32 11.20
CA GLU A 182 3.66 17.60 10.30
C GLU A 182 2.94 17.25 9.00
N PHE A 183 1.72 16.72 9.11
CA PHE A 183 0.91 16.41 7.93
C PHE A 183 0.51 17.68 7.16
N ARG A 184 0.23 18.80 7.86
CA ARG A 184 0.04 20.10 7.20
C ARG A 184 1.29 20.58 6.45
N GLN A 185 2.48 20.41 7.02
CA GLN A 185 3.74 20.72 6.33
C GLN A 185 3.95 19.81 5.11
N TYR A 186 3.58 18.54 5.21
CA TYR A 186 3.57 17.63 4.06
C TYR A 186 2.64 18.15 2.96
N LEU A 187 1.40 18.52 3.26
CA LEU A 187 0.47 19.06 2.27
C LEU A 187 0.91 20.40 1.66
N ASP A 188 1.69 21.21 2.38
CA ASP A 188 2.24 22.46 1.83
C ASP A 188 3.34 22.19 0.79
N LYS A 189 4.16 21.15 1.01
CA LYS A 189 5.37 20.88 0.21
C LYS A 189 5.20 19.78 -0.84
N ALA A 190 4.26 18.86 -0.63
CA ALA A 190 4.00 17.76 -1.54
C ALA A 190 3.50 18.29 -2.89
N ASN A 191 3.82 17.56 -3.96
CA ASN A 191 3.26 17.82 -5.28
C ASN A 191 1.98 17.01 -5.50
N HIS A 192 1.34 17.20 -6.65
CA HIS A 192 0.11 16.49 -7.03
C HIS A 192 0.31 15.02 -7.38
N ALA A 193 1.45 14.39 -7.08
CA ALA A 193 1.52 12.93 -7.06
C ALA A 193 0.77 12.36 -5.84
N SER A 194 0.64 13.14 -4.76
CA SER A 194 -0.13 12.77 -3.57
C SER A 194 -1.62 13.02 -3.76
N THR A 195 -2.44 12.00 -3.52
CA THR A 195 -3.91 12.10 -3.55
C THR A 195 -4.42 13.07 -2.48
N ALA A 196 -3.86 13.02 -1.26
CA ALA A 196 -4.21 13.95 -0.19
C ALA A 196 -3.91 15.40 -0.57
N LYS A 197 -2.77 15.65 -1.25
CA LYS A 197 -2.42 16.97 -1.77
C LYS A 197 -3.41 17.46 -2.82
N LYS A 198 -3.84 16.61 -3.77
CA LYS A 198 -4.86 16.97 -4.75
C LYS A 198 -6.16 17.41 -4.08
N ILE A 199 -6.63 16.65 -3.08
CA ILE A 199 -7.84 16.97 -2.32
C ILE A 199 -7.69 18.31 -1.61
N ALA A 200 -6.59 18.51 -0.89
CA ALA A 200 -6.33 19.74 -0.14
C ALA A 200 -6.33 20.99 -1.05
N ASP A 201 -5.86 20.86 -2.29
CA ASP A 201 -5.88 21.93 -3.29
C ASP A 201 -7.21 22.03 -4.08
N GLY A 202 -8.21 21.23 -3.74
CA GLY A 202 -9.52 21.22 -4.41
C GLY A 202 -9.52 20.61 -5.81
N LEU A 203 -8.52 19.80 -6.14
CA LEU A 203 -8.43 19.11 -7.43
C LEU A 203 -9.30 17.85 -7.42
N LYS A 204 -9.92 17.56 -8.56
CA LYS A 204 -10.64 16.30 -8.76
C LYS A 204 -9.66 15.13 -8.81
N ILE A 205 -9.99 14.07 -8.09
CA ILE A 205 -9.37 12.75 -8.25
C ILE A 205 -10.20 12.01 -9.30
N PHE A 206 -9.51 11.41 -10.27
CA PHE A 206 -10.10 10.51 -11.25
C PHE A 206 -9.96 9.10 -10.71
#